data_AF-A0A840E8K0-F1
#
_entry.id   AF-A0A840E8K0-F1
#
_cell.length_a   1.000
_cell.length_b   1.000
_cell.length_c   1.000
_cell.angle_alpha   90.00
_cell.angle_beta   90.00
_cell.angle_gamma   90.00
#
_symmetry.space_group_name_H-M   'P 1'
#
loop_
_entity.id
_entity.type
_entity.pdbx_description
1 polymer ?
#
loop_
_entity_poly.entity_id
_entity_poly.type
_entity_poly.pdbx_seq_one_letter_code
_entity_poly.pdbx_strand_id
1 'polypeptide(L)'
;MDGKQCFPIHALVVEGVHHVKKRSISAVTGPYVGRCIGLVDIQLLIKQLTKVYLDQGYVTARFYIPDQDIKNSKTLKFIVVEGKLSEIYYNGSPASRYNNVVWSAFPGLQGHVLNMRDIEQGLDQINRLSSAHAQSELLPGREEGSTIVNINNHPDKTFKVTVSHDNMGQASTGYARYRAGLRVENILGMNDAWDFNYQHSEPDYWGGSKQEGHSNNISASVSIP
;
A
#
# COMPACT_ATOMS: atom_id res chain seq x y z
N MET A 1 -34.18 26.99 27.62
CA MET A 1 -34.06 25.78 28.45
C MET A 1 -33.39 24.73 27.59
N ASP A 2 -32.10 24.46 27.78
CA ASP A 2 -31.44 23.30 27.14
C ASP A 2 -30.19 22.94 27.94
N GLY A 3 -30.42 22.41 29.15
CA GLY A 3 -29.35 21.85 29.97
C GLY A 3 -28.86 20.56 29.33
N LYS A 4 -27.80 20.65 28.51
CA LYS A 4 -27.20 19.50 27.82
C LYS A 4 -26.94 18.38 28.83
N GLN A 5 -27.73 17.30 28.73
CA GLN A 5 -27.57 16.12 29.57
C GLN A 5 -26.19 15.52 29.29
N CYS A 6 -25.34 15.52 30.31
CA CYS A 6 -23.99 14.95 30.27
C CYS A 6 -23.84 13.92 31.38
N PHE A 7 -22.93 12.97 31.19
CA PHE A 7 -22.63 11.93 32.17
C PHE A 7 -21.24 12.19 32.78
N PRO A 8 -21.10 12.23 34.11
CA PRO A 8 -19.78 12.26 34.72
C PRO A 8 -19.07 10.92 34.45
N ILE A 9 -17.92 10.97 33.77
CA ILE A 9 -17.13 9.78 33.41
C ILE A 9 -15.86 9.74 34.27
N HIS A 10 -15.68 8.67 35.03
CA HIS A 10 -14.48 8.42 35.84
C HIS A 10 -13.47 7.52 35.12
N ALA A 11 -13.93 6.69 34.18
CA ALA A 11 -13.08 5.81 33.40
C ALA A 11 -13.55 5.73 31.95
N LEU A 12 -12.61 5.66 31.01
CA LEU A 12 -12.90 5.44 29.60
C LEU A 12 -12.10 4.22 29.13
N VAL A 13 -12.82 3.23 28.61
CA VAL A 13 -12.24 1.96 28.16
C VAL A 13 -12.49 1.80 26.67
N VAL A 14 -11.46 1.39 25.93
CA VAL A 14 -11.58 1.03 24.52
C VAL A 14 -11.14 -0.43 24.38
N GLU A 15 -12.09 -1.30 24.05
CA GLU A 15 -11.86 -2.72 23.80
C GLU A 15 -11.68 -3.01 22.31
N GLY A 16 -11.06 -4.16 21.98
CA GLY A 16 -10.79 -4.57 20.60
C GLY A 16 -9.55 -3.94 19.96
N VAL A 17 -8.75 -3.19 20.74
CA VAL A 17 -7.50 -2.58 20.26
C VAL A 17 -6.41 -3.65 20.23
N HIS A 18 -6.12 -4.19 19.05
CA HIS A 18 -5.09 -5.22 18.88
C HIS A 18 -3.87 -4.72 18.11
N HIS A 19 -4.08 -3.91 17.06
CA HIS A 19 -2.99 -3.51 16.14
C HIS A 19 -2.50 -2.07 16.32
N VAL A 20 -3.15 -1.29 17.18
CA VAL A 20 -2.73 0.08 17.54
C VAL A 20 -2.15 0.11 18.96
N LYS A 21 -1.10 0.92 19.16
CA LYS A 21 -0.49 1.10 20.50
C LYS A 21 -1.52 1.67 21.49
N LYS A 22 -1.73 0.99 22.61
CA LYS A 22 -2.63 1.43 23.70
C LYS A 22 -2.35 2.88 24.16
N ARG A 23 -1.08 3.30 24.18
CA ARG A 23 -0.69 4.69 24.51
C ARG A 23 -1.30 5.73 23.57
N SER A 24 -1.43 5.43 22.27
CA SER A 24 -2.06 6.34 21.31
C SER A 24 -3.55 6.52 21.60
N ILE A 25 -4.22 5.45 22.03
CA ILE A 25 -5.61 5.49 22.48
C ILE A 25 -5.74 6.29 23.78
N SER A 26 -4.89 6.00 24.77
CA SER A 26 -4.88 6.74 26.05
C SER A 26 -4.59 8.23 25.90
N ALA A 27 -3.77 8.63 24.92
CA ALA A 27 -3.50 10.03 24.62
C ALA A 27 -4.76 10.79 24.14
N VAL A 28 -5.65 10.09 23.41
CA VAL A 28 -6.94 10.65 22.96
C VAL A 28 -7.97 10.64 24.09
N THR A 29 -8.04 9.55 24.87
CA THR A 29 -9.10 9.37 25.87
C THR A 29 -8.82 10.06 27.21
N GLY A 30 -7.55 10.19 27.60
CA GLY A 30 -7.12 10.79 28.87
C GLY A 30 -7.72 12.18 29.16
N PRO A 31 -7.72 13.12 28.20
CA PRO A 31 -8.32 14.46 28.38
C PRO A 31 -9.83 14.48 28.66
N TYR A 32 -10.52 13.34 28.53
CA TYR A 32 -11.96 13.20 28.77
C TYR A 32 -12.27 12.52 30.11
N VAL A 33 -11.28 11.93 30.78
CA VAL A 33 -11.44 11.29 32.09
C VAL A 33 -11.67 12.36 33.16
N GLY A 34 -12.64 12.12 34.05
CA GLY A 34 -13.01 13.05 35.12
C GLY A 34 -13.90 14.22 34.67
N ARG A 35 -14.38 14.21 33.42
CA ARG A 35 -15.25 15.26 32.87
C ARG A 35 -16.69 14.81 32.74
N CYS A 36 -17.61 15.78 32.61
CA CYS A 36 -18.97 15.50 32.19
C CYS A 36 -19.01 15.43 30.67
N ILE A 37 -19.30 14.24 30.14
CA ILE A 37 -19.25 13.92 28.71
C ILE A 37 -20.66 13.89 28.15
N GLY A 38 -20.93 14.71 27.13
CA GLY A 38 -22.18 14.72 26.38
C GLY A 38 -22.07 14.02 25.02
N LEU A 39 -23.16 14.00 24.27
CA LEU A 39 -23.21 13.40 22.93
C LEU A 39 -22.19 14.01 21.95
N VAL A 40 -21.97 15.33 22.03
CA VAL A 40 -20.99 16.04 21.17
C VAL A 40 -19.57 15.58 21.46
N ASP A 41 -19.21 15.43 22.74
CA ASP A 41 -17.89 14.95 23.17
C ASP A 41 -17.67 13.51 22.72
N ILE A 42 -18.71 12.66 22.82
CA ILE A 42 -18.69 11.28 22.34
C ILE A 42 -18.39 11.22 20.84
N GLN A 43 -19.10 12.02 20.03
CA GLN A 43 -18.87 12.05 18.58
C GLN A 43 -17.45 12.54 18.24
N LEU A 44 -16.93 13.50 19.00
CA LEU A 44 -15.57 13.99 18.84
C LEU A 44 -14.53 12.92 19.21
N LEU A 45 -14.74 12.20 20.32
CA LEU A 45 -13.92 11.06 20.74
C LEU A 45 -13.87 9.98 19.66
N ILE A 46 -15.01 9.58 19.11
CA ILE A 46 -15.06 8.60 18.01
C ILE A 46 -14.22 9.09 16.83
N LYS A 47 -14.40 10.34 16.38
CA LYS A 47 -13.62 10.90 15.27
C LYS A 47 -12.11 10.90 15.55
N GLN A 48 -11.70 11.26 16.76
CA GLN A 48 -10.28 11.28 17.16
C GLN A 48 -9.70 9.86 17.23
N LEU A 49 -10.44 8.90 17.80
CA LEU A 49 -10.04 7.50 17.86
C LEU A 49 -9.95 6.87 16.46
N THR A 50 -10.94 7.13 15.59
CA THR A 50 -10.89 6.73 14.17
C THR A 50 -9.66 7.33 13.48
N LYS A 51 -9.35 8.61 13.73
CA LYS A 51 -8.16 9.25 13.16
C LYS A 51 -6.86 8.54 13.57
N VAL A 52 -6.73 8.07 14.81
CA VAL A 52 -5.55 7.29 15.25
C VAL A 52 -5.35 6.04 14.38
N TYR A 53 -6.43 5.35 14.03
CA TYR A 53 -6.39 4.17 13.17
C TYR A 53 -6.09 4.53 11.71
N LEU A 54 -6.73 5.58 11.18
CA LEU A 54 -6.49 6.08 9.83
C LEU A 54 -5.03 6.50 9.61
N ASP A 55 -4.45 7.23 10.56
CA ASP A 55 -3.04 7.67 10.50
C ASP A 55 -2.05 6.49 10.51
N GLN A 56 -2.49 5.29 10.92
CA GLN A 56 -1.71 4.05 10.91
C GLN A 56 -2.05 3.12 9.73
N GLY A 57 -2.99 3.50 8.86
CA GLY A 57 -3.38 2.74 7.66
C GLY A 57 -4.57 1.79 7.85
N TYR A 58 -5.17 1.73 9.04
CA TYR A 58 -6.32 0.86 9.34
C TYR A 58 -7.65 1.52 8.95
N VAL A 59 -7.90 1.62 7.65
CA VAL A 59 -9.04 2.39 7.09
C VAL A 59 -10.41 1.73 7.26
N THR A 60 -10.44 0.42 7.51
CA THR A 60 -11.67 -0.36 7.70
C THR A 60 -12.07 -0.52 9.16
N ALA A 61 -11.32 0.04 10.10
CA ALA A 61 -11.63 -0.03 11.52
C ALA A 61 -12.86 0.82 11.88
N ARG A 62 -13.77 0.26 12.68
CA ARG A 62 -15.01 0.93 13.11
C ARG A 62 -15.12 0.95 14.62
N PHE A 63 -15.43 2.13 15.15
CA PHE A 63 -15.69 2.33 16.58
C PHE A 63 -17.19 2.47 16.81
N TYR A 64 -17.70 1.79 17.82
CA TYR A 64 -19.07 1.97 18.29
C TYR A 64 -19.16 1.90 19.81
N ILE A 65 -20.31 2.30 20.33
CA ILE A 65 -20.63 2.27 21.76
C ILE A 65 -21.62 1.13 21.96
N PRO A 66 -21.25 0.06 22.68
CA PRO A 66 -22.20 -0.98 23.04
C PRO A 66 -23.21 -0.45 24.05
N ASP A 67 -24.37 -1.13 24.13
CA ASP A 67 -25.34 -0.90 25.19
C ASP A 67 -24.68 -1.10 26.56
N GLN A 68 -24.77 -0.09 27.41
CA GLN A 68 -24.09 -0.06 28.70
C GLN A 68 -24.76 0.93 29.67
N ASP A 69 -24.65 0.66 30.97
CA ASP A 69 -25.13 1.57 32.01
C ASP A 69 -24.05 2.56 32.45
N ILE A 70 -23.95 3.66 31.70
CA ILE A 70 -22.99 4.75 31.97
C ILE A 70 -23.36 5.49 33.28
N LYS A 71 -24.66 5.58 33.61
CA LYS A 71 -25.13 6.37 34.76
C LYS A 71 -24.61 5.81 36.07
N ASN A 72 -24.67 4.48 36.22
CA ASN A 72 -24.23 3.82 37.44
C ASN A 72 -22.74 3.49 37.43
N SER A 73 -22.21 2.97 36.31
CA SER A 73 -20.80 2.56 36.23
C SER A 73 -19.82 3.72 36.18
N LYS A 74 -20.28 4.92 35.79
CA LYS A 74 -19.44 6.10 35.47
C LYS A 74 -18.32 5.78 34.48
N THR A 75 -18.47 4.70 33.71
CA THR A 75 -17.47 4.21 32.77
C THR A 75 -18.05 4.30 31.37
N LEU A 76 -17.31 4.95 30.47
CA LEU A 76 -17.66 5.00 29.05
C LEU A 76 -16.80 3.99 28.29
N LYS A 77 -17.45 2.98 27.73
CA LYS A 77 -16.83 1.91 26.95
C LYS A 77 -17.06 2.13 25.46
N PHE A 78 -15.99 2.03 24.68
CA PHE A 78 -16.01 1.90 23.23
C PHE A 78 -15.51 0.50 22.84
N ILE A 79 -16.02 -0.02 21.73
CA ILE A 79 -15.49 -1.21 21.07
C ILE A 79 -15.00 -0.78 19.68
N VAL A 80 -13.80 -1.23 19.32
CA VAL A 80 -13.30 -1.16 17.94
C VAL A 80 -13.33 -2.54 17.30
N VAL A 81 -13.87 -2.60 16.08
CA VAL A 81 -13.76 -3.76 15.20
C VAL A 81 -12.74 -3.40 14.13
N GLU A 82 -11.60 -4.08 14.18
CA GLU A 82 -10.52 -3.91 13.21
C GLU A 82 -10.85 -4.76 11.98
N GLY A 83 -11.10 -4.11 10.84
CA GLY A 83 -11.56 -4.77 9.63
C GLY A 83 -10.52 -5.73 9.06
N LYS A 84 -10.94 -6.96 8.74
CA LYS A 84 -10.07 -8.01 8.18
C LYS A 84 -10.26 -8.14 6.68
N LEU A 85 -9.17 -8.39 5.97
CA LEU A 85 -9.21 -8.77 4.56
C LEU A 85 -9.70 -10.21 4.44
N SER A 86 -10.93 -10.43 3.96
CA SER A 86 -11.46 -11.77 3.76
C SER A 86 -11.01 -12.37 2.42
N GLU A 87 -11.14 -11.60 1.34
CA GLU A 87 -10.85 -12.07 -0.02
C GLU A 87 -10.21 -10.96 -0.85
N ILE A 88 -9.42 -11.36 -1.85
CA ILE A 88 -8.94 -10.45 -2.89
C ILE A 88 -9.63 -10.84 -4.19
N TYR A 89 -10.23 -9.87 -4.87
CA TYR A 89 -10.81 -10.03 -6.20
C TYR A 89 -9.84 -9.45 -7.23
N TYR A 90 -9.87 -10.02 -8.43
CA TYR A 90 -9.15 -9.52 -9.58
C TYR A 90 -10.14 -9.32 -10.73
N ASN A 91 -10.29 -8.08 -11.19
CA ASN A 91 -11.26 -7.67 -12.20
C ASN A 91 -12.69 -8.17 -11.89
N GLY A 92 -13.13 -7.98 -10.65
CA GLY A 92 -14.48 -8.30 -10.19
C GLY A 92 -14.75 -9.77 -9.85
N SER A 93 -13.76 -10.66 -10.00
CA SER A 93 -13.90 -12.09 -9.65
C SER A 93 -12.96 -12.50 -8.52
N PRO A 94 -13.34 -13.45 -7.64
CA PRO A 94 -12.43 -13.98 -6.62
C PRO A 94 -11.09 -14.44 -7.22
N ALA A 95 -9.99 -13.91 -6.71
CA ALA A 95 -8.67 -14.31 -7.17
C ALA A 95 -8.39 -15.74 -6.68
N SER A 96 -8.31 -16.67 -7.63
CA SER A 96 -7.93 -18.06 -7.30
C SER A 96 -6.50 -18.10 -6.75
N ARG A 97 -6.16 -19.17 -6.02
CA ARG A 97 -4.78 -19.44 -5.56
C ARG A 97 -3.73 -19.50 -6.68
N TYR A 98 -4.15 -19.60 -7.94
CA TYR A 98 -3.31 -19.66 -9.13
C TYR A 98 -3.27 -18.32 -9.90
N ASN A 99 -3.88 -17.26 -9.37
CA ASN A 99 -3.75 -15.93 -9.94
C ASN A 99 -2.36 -15.38 -9.58
N ASN A 100 -1.39 -15.61 -10.47
CA ASN A 100 0.01 -15.23 -10.23
C ASN A 100 0.21 -13.71 -10.12
N VAL A 101 -0.65 -12.90 -10.74
CA VAL A 101 -0.63 -11.43 -10.62
C VAL A 101 -0.95 -11.00 -9.19
N VAL A 102 -2.02 -11.57 -8.61
CA VAL A 102 -2.40 -11.27 -7.22
C VAL A 102 -1.41 -11.90 -6.24
N TRP A 103 -0.96 -13.12 -6.51
CA TRP A 103 -0.06 -13.84 -5.61
C TRP A 103 1.30 -13.15 -5.46
N SER A 104 1.90 -12.64 -6.54
CA SER A 104 3.19 -11.94 -6.44
C SER A 104 3.08 -10.57 -5.78
N ALA A 105 1.95 -9.88 -5.92
CA ALA A 105 1.77 -8.53 -5.37
C ALA A 105 1.21 -8.48 -3.94
N PHE A 106 0.42 -9.47 -3.53
CA PHE A 106 -0.30 -9.47 -2.24
C PHE A 106 -0.09 -10.77 -1.43
N PRO A 107 1.16 -11.16 -1.14
CA PRO A 107 1.43 -12.44 -0.48
C PRO A 107 0.93 -12.44 0.97
N GLY A 108 0.08 -13.42 1.31
CA GLY A 108 -0.29 -13.71 2.70
C GLY A 108 -1.23 -12.70 3.38
N LEU A 109 -1.81 -11.74 2.65
CA LEU A 109 -2.67 -10.71 3.26
C LEU A 109 -4.06 -11.22 3.67
N GLN A 110 -4.61 -12.22 2.97
CA GLN A 110 -5.93 -12.76 3.27
C GLN A 110 -5.99 -13.34 4.70
N GLY A 111 -7.08 -13.06 5.41
CA GLY A 111 -7.32 -13.45 6.80
C GLY A 111 -6.76 -12.49 7.86
N HIS A 112 -5.92 -11.53 7.48
CA HIS A 112 -5.30 -10.57 8.39
C HIS A 112 -6.09 -9.25 8.48
N VAL A 113 -5.79 -8.42 9.48
CA VAL A 113 -6.34 -7.07 9.57
C VAL A 113 -5.85 -6.26 8.38
N LEU A 114 -6.78 -5.60 7.68
CA LEU A 114 -6.46 -4.82 6.49
C LEU A 114 -5.70 -3.56 6.90
N ASN A 115 -4.50 -3.39 6.35
CA ASN A 115 -3.78 -2.12 6.34
C ASN A 115 -3.68 -1.61 4.90
N MET A 116 -4.06 -0.35 4.68
CA MET A 116 -4.07 0.24 3.35
C MET A 116 -2.65 0.30 2.74
N ARG A 117 -1.61 0.42 3.56
CA ARG A 117 -0.21 0.46 3.09
C ARG A 117 0.21 -0.84 2.41
N ASP A 118 -0.28 -1.98 2.90
CA ASP A 118 0.01 -3.29 2.29
C ASP A 118 -0.67 -3.38 0.90
N ILE A 119 -1.85 -2.79 0.77
CA ILE A 119 -2.57 -2.71 -0.51
C ILE A 119 -1.86 -1.77 -1.49
N GLU A 120 -1.46 -0.58 -1.03
CA GLU A 120 -0.69 0.39 -1.80
C GLU A 120 0.63 -0.21 -2.29
N GLN A 121 1.36 -0.91 -1.42
CA GLN A 121 2.60 -1.59 -1.80
C GLN A 121 2.37 -2.64 -2.90
N GLY A 122 1.33 -3.46 -2.79
CA GLY A 122 1.02 -4.45 -3.83
C GLY A 122 0.61 -3.79 -5.15
N LEU A 123 -0.16 -2.70 -5.11
CA LEU A 123 -0.48 -1.92 -6.30
C LEU A 123 0.78 -1.32 -6.94
N ASP A 124 1.72 -0.79 -6.14
CA ASP A 124 2.98 -0.25 -6.63
C ASP A 124 3.83 -1.33 -7.31
N GLN A 125 3.83 -2.57 -6.79
CA GLN A 125 4.53 -3.68 -7.43
C GLN A 125 3.94 -4.03 -8.81
N ILE A 126 2.62 -3.98 -8.96
CA ILE A 126 1.96 -4.19 -10.26
C ILE A 126 2.27 -3.02 -11.20
N ASN A 127 2.12 -1.78 -10.72
CA ASN A 127 2.28 -0.55 -11.48
C ASN A 127 3.73 -0.16 -11.79
N ARG A 128 4.72 -0.91 -11.27
CA ARG A 128 6.11 -0.86 -11.74
C ARG A 128 6.20 -1.17 -13.23
N LEU A 129 5.31 -2.04 -13.73
CA LEU A 129 5.21 -2.33 -15.15
C LEU A 129 4.55 -1.15 -15.87
N SER A 130 5.21 -0.64 -16.91
CA SER A 130 4.65 0.44 -17.72
C SER A 130 3.35 0.05 -18.42
N SER A 131 3.14 -1.25 -18.62
CA SER A 131 1.93 -1.79 -19.22
C SER A 131 0.76 -1.99 -18.25
N ALA A 132 0.95 -1.81 -16.94
CA ALA A 132 -0.07 -2.06 -15.93
C ALA A 132 -0.57 -0.77 -15.26
N HIS A 133 -1.88 -0.73 -14.99
CA HIS A 133 -2.57 0.39 -14.34
C HIS A 133 -3.57 -0.15 -13.32
N ALA A 134 -3.04 -0.86 -12.32
CA ALA A 134 -3.80 -1.46 -11.25
C ALA A 134 -4.38 -0.40 -10.30
N GLN A 135 -5.66 -0.58 -9.97
CA GLN A 135 -6.39 0.20 -8.97
C GLN A 135 -7.08 -0.75 -8.00
N SER A 136 -7.24 -0.33 -6.75
CA SER A 136 -7.99 -1.09 -5.74
C SER A 136 -9.31 -0.43 -5.38
N GLU A 137 -10.32 -1.25 -5.13
CA GLU A 137 -11.58 -0.86 -4.52
C GLU A 137 -11.86 -1.72 -3.29
N LEU A 138 -12.31 -1.09 -2.19
CA LEU A 138 -12.73 -1.81 -0.99
C LEU A 138 -14.22 -2.11 -1.06
N LEU A 139 -14.57 -3.39 -1.04
CA LEU A 139 -15.94 -3.89 -1.03
C LEU A 139 -16.28 -4.47 0.35
N PRO A 140 -17.54 -4.37 0.82
CA PRO A 140 -17.98 -5.06 2.03
C PRO A 140 -17.80 -6.58 1.89
N GLY A 141 -17.24 -7.23 2.92
CA GLY A 141 -17.19 -8.69 2.97
C GLY A 141 -18.50 -9.31 3.46
N ARG A 142 -18.54 -10.65 3.49
CA ARG A 142 -19.75 -11.42 3.87
C ARG A 142 -19.99 -11.45 5.38
N GLU A 143 -18.92 -11.38 6.17
CA GLU A 143 -18.96 -11.40 7.63
C GLU A 143 -18.80 -9.99 8.21
N GLU A 144 -19.31 -9.76 9.41
CA GLU A 144 -19.13 -8.48 10.10
C GLU A 144 -17.65 -8.21 10.34
N GLY A 145 -17.21 -6.98 10.03
CA GLY A 145 -15.80 -6.61 10.13
C GLY A 145 -14.91 -7.24 9.06
N SER A 146 -15.48 -7.86 8.01
CA SER A 146 -14.71 -8.33 6.85
C SER A 146 -14.77 -7.36 5.68
N THR A 147 -13.72 -7.35 4.87
CA THR A 147 -13.56 -6.49 3.69
C THR A 147 -12.94 -7.28 2.55
N ILE A 148 -13.43 -7.07 1.34
CA ILE A 148 -12.88 -7.60 0.11
C ILE A 148 -12.11 -6.47 -0.59
N VAL A 149 -10.92 -6.77 -1.10
CA VAL A 149 -10.16 -5.82 -1.95
C VAL A 149 -10.29 -6.27 -3.40
N ASN A 150 -10.94 -5.48 -4.24
CA ASN A 150 -11.01 -5.73 -5.67
C ASN A 150 -9.90 -4.98 -6.40
N ILE A 151 -9.00 -5.70 -7.05
CA ILE A 151 -7.93 -5.16 -7.87
C ILE A 151 -8.39 -5.15 -9.33
N ASN A 152 -8.54 -3.97 -9.90
CA ASN A 152 -8.83 -3.78 -11.31
C ASN A 152 -7.52 -3.50 -12.05
N ASN A 153 -7.11 -4.41 -12.94
CA ASN A 153 -5.90 -4.27 -13.75
C ASN A 153 -6.07 -4.96 -15.11
N HIS A 154 -5.76 -4.24 -16.18
CA HIS A 154 -5.80 -4.73 -17.55
C HIS A 154 -4.46 -4.42 -18.21
N PRO A 155 -3.42 -5.24 -17.95
CA PRO A 155 -2.09 -4.94 -18.44
C PRO A 155 -2.00 -5.19 -19.94
N ASP A 156 -1.45 -4.22 -20.67
CA ASP A 156 -1.13 -4.39 -22.08
C ASP A 156 0.09 -5.31 -22.26
N LYS A 157 0.19 -5.96 -23.42
CA LYS A 157 1.42 -6.65 -23.80
C LYS A 157 2.35 -5.64 -24.46
N THR A 158 3.28 -5.12 -23.68
CA THR A 158 4.19 -4.07 -24.15
C THR A 158 5.63 -4.56 -24.11
N PHE A 159 6.33 -4.37 -25.22
CA PHE A 159 7.78 -4.35 -25.24
C PHE A 159 8.24 -2.91 -25.52
N LYS A 160 9.31 -2.48 -24.87
CA LYS A 160 9.89 -1.15 -25.04
C LYS A 160 11.30 -1.30 -25.55
N VAL A 161 11.57 -0.71 -26.71
CA VAL A 161 12.92 -0.59 -27.26
C VAL A 161 13.45 0.80 -26.95
N THR A 162 14.66 0.87 -26.40
CA THR A 162 15.36 2.14 -26.14
C THR A 162 16.68 2.12 -26.90
N VAL A 163 16.92 3.15 -27.70
CA VAL A 163 18.23 3.37 -28.33
C VAL A 163 18.74 4.73 -27.85
N SER A 164 19.99 4.78 -27.40
CA SER A 164 20.58 6.02 -26.92
C SER A 164 22.05 6.12 -27.30
N HIS A 165 22.54 7.34 -27.30
CA HIS A 165 23.88 7.70 -27.71
C HIS A 165 24.39 8.86 -26.87
N ASP A 166 25.62 8.76 -26.35
CA ASP A 166 26.27 9.82 -25.59
C ASP A 166 27.79 9.79 -25.75
N ASN A 167 28.47 10.82 -25.22
CA ASN A 167 29.93 10.95 -25.24
C ASN A 167 30.57 10.91 -23.84
N MET A 168 29.86 10.35 -22.85
CA MET A 168 30.30 10.35 -21.44
C MET A 168 31.12 9.10 -21.07
N GLY A 169 31.74 8.44 -22.05
CA GLY A 169 32.72 7.39 -21.80
C GLY A 169 34.07 7.94 -21.30
N GLN A 170 35.10 7.09 -21.23
CA GLN A 170 36.43 7.48 -20.77
C GLN A 170 37.48 7.14 -21.82
N ALA A 171 38.64 7.80 -21.78
CA ALA A 171 39.74 7.55 -22.71
C ALA A 171 40.15 6.06 -22.79
N SER A 172 40.07 5.32 -21.68
CA SER A 172 40.44 3.90 -21.62
C SER A 172 39.37 2.95 -22.17
N THR A 173 38.11 3.37 -22.25
CA THR A 173 36.96 2.52 -22.62
C THR A 173 36.21 3.01 -23.86
N GLY A 174 36.58 4.17 -24.40
CA GLY A 174 35.92 4.85 -25.51
C GLY A 174 34.95 5.92 -25.00
N TYR A 175 35.01 7.12 -25.59
CA TYR A 175 34.15 8.25 -25.21
C TYR A 175 32.75 8.13 -25.79
N ALA A 176 32.65 7.73 -27.06
CA ALA A 176 31.39 7.52 -27.75
C ALA A 176 30.72 6.26 -27.21
N ARG A 177 29.46 6.33 -26.79
CA ARG A 177 28.71 5.19 -26.26
C ARG A 177 27.37 5.07 -26.97
N TYR A 178 27.11 3.89 -27.51
CA TYR A 178 25.85 3.50 -28.11
C TYR A 178 25.20 2.46 -27.20
N ARG A 179 23.91 2.65 -26.89
CA ARG A 179 23.14 1.65 -26.13
C ARG A 179 21.89 1.26 -26.89
N ALA A 180 21.60 -0.03 -26.85
CA ALA A 180 20.32 -0.60 -27.22
C ALA A 180 19.77 -1.38 -26.03
N GLY A 181 18.52 -1.12 -25.68
CA GLY A 181 17.79 -1.79 -24.60
C GLY A 181 16.48 -2.34 -25.10
N LEU A 182 16.12 -3.53 -24.65
CA LEU A 182 14.82 -4.17 -24.84
C LEU A 182 14.24 -4.51 -23.47
N ARG A 183 13.07 -3.96 -23.16
CA ARG A 183 12.28 -4.32 -21.99
C ARG A 183 11.04 -5.06 -22.43
N VAL A 184 10.73 -6.20 -21.81
CA VAL A 184 9.52 -6.97 -22.05
C VAL A 184 8.82 -7.20 -20.72
N GLU A 185 7.53 -6.87 -20.65
CA GLU A 185 6.77 -6.87 -19.40
C GLU A 185 5.65 -7.92 -19.42
N ASN A 186 5.40 -8.49 -18.24
CA ASN A 186 4.32 -9.43 -17.94
C ASN A 186 4.25 -10.66 -18.87
N ILE A 187 5.40 -11.20 -19.30
CA ILE A 187 5.42 -12.34 -20.23
C ILE A 187 5.04 -13.66 -19.54
N LEU A 188 5.33 -13.79 -18.24
CA LEU A 188 4.95 -14.95 -17.44
C LEU A 188 3.60 -14.76 -16.72
N GLY A 189 2.99 -13.58 -16.82
CA GLY A 189 1.71 -13.28 -16.17
C GLY A 189 1.80 -13.16 -14.65
N MET A 190 2.97 -12.76 -14.12
CA MET A 190 3.24 -12.68 -12.67
C MET A 190 3.87 -11.36 -12.23
N ASN A 191 3.58 -10.27 -12.95
CA ASN A 191 4.16 -8.94 -12.76
C ASN A 191 5.69 -8.89 -13.03
N ASP A 192 6.16 -9.76 -13.93
CA ASP A 192 7.56 -9.89 -14.30
C ASP A 192 8.00 -8.80 -15.30
N ALA A 193 9.21 -8.28 -15.13
CA ALA A 193 9.87 -7.39 -16.09
C ALA A 193 11.24 -7.95 -16.47
N TRP A 194 11.50 -8.04 -17.77
CA TRP A 194 12.73 -8.54 -18.33
C TRP A 194 13.42 -7.41 -19.09
N ASP A 195 14.65 -7.11 -18.72
CA ASP A 195 15.46 -6.08 -19.36
C ASP A 195 16.70 -6.70 -19.97
N PHE A 196 16.94 -6.42 -21.26
CA PHE A 196 18.13 -6.81 -22.00
C PHE A 196 18.80 -5.55 -22.50
N ASN A 197 20.08 -5.36 -22.18
CA ASN A 197 20.82 -4.18 -22.57
C ASN A 197 22.14 -4.56 -23.24
N TYR A 198 22.44 -3.88 -24.33
CA TYR A 198 23.72 -3.91 -25.03
C TYR A 198 24.30 -2.49 -25.07
N GLN A 199 25.57 -2.36 -24.72
CA GLN A 199 26.32 -1.12 -24.88
C GLN A 199 27.63 -1.40 -25.62
N HIS A 200 27.88 -0.60 -26.64
CA HIS A 200 29.15 -0.52 -27.34
C HIS A 200 29.76 0.86 -27.12
N SER A 201 31.08 0.93 -26.90
CA SER A 201 31.80 2.18 -26.86
C SER A 201 33.04 2.18 -27.73
N GLU A 202 33.31 3.33 -28.33
CA GLU A 202 34.38 3.56 -29.29
C GLU A 202 35.08 4.92 -29.04
N PRO A 203 36.26 5.16 -29.65
CA PRO A 203 36.96 6.44 -29.57
C PRO A 203 36.14 7.64 -30.10
N ASP A 204 36.56 8.86 -29.75
CA ASP A 204 35.79 10.10 -29.96
C ASP A 204 35.40 10.39 -31.44
N TYR A 205 34.29 11.12 -31.64
CA TYR A 205 33.63 11.32 -32.94
C TYR A 205 34.44 12.15 -33.93
N TRP A 206 35.29 13.05 -33.43
CA TRP A 206 35.97 14.05 -34.26
C TRP A 206 37.45 14.19 -33.89
N GLY A 207 38.30 13.88 -34.86
CA GLY A 207 39.75 14.04 -34.77
C GLY A 207 40.46 12.76 -34.31
N GLY A 208 41.53 12.40 -35.02
CA GLY A 208 42.32 11.20 -34.77
C GLY A 208 42.89 11.16 -33.35
N SER A 209 42.10 10.68 -32.40
CA SER A 209 42.57 10.38 -31.07
C SER A 209 43.49 9.15 -31.17
N LYS A 210 44.65 9.19 -30.51
CA LYS A 210 45.54 8.01 -30.37
C LYS A 210 44.97 7.00 -29.36
N GLN A 211 43.68 7.11 -29.02
CA GLN A 211 43.03 6.32 -27.99
C GLN A 211 42.36 5.12 -28.65
N GLU A 212 42.70 3.93 -28.17
CA GLU A 212 42.18 2.66 -28.69
C GLU A 212 41.08 2.06 -27.79
N GLY A 213 40.64 2.82 -26.78
CA GLY A 213 39.65 2.36 -25.81
C GLY A 213 38.33 2.00 -26.49
N HIS A 214 37.92 0.74 -26.33
CA HIS A 214 36.63 0.23 -26.77
C HIS A 214 36.11 -0.74 -25.73
N SER A 215 34.79 -0.85 -25.60
CA SER A 215 34.17 -1.79 -24.68
C SER A 215 32.86 -2.30 -25.21
N ASN A 216 32.56 -3.55 -24.89
CA ASN A 216 31.28 -4.19 -25.14
C ASN A 216 30.72 -4.67 -23.80
N ASN A 217 29.49 -4.31 -23.51
CA ASN A 217 28.78 -4.76 -22.33
C ASN A 217 27.41 -5.33 -22.74
N ILE A 218 27.11 -6.53 -22.24
CA ILE A 218 25.82 -7.19 -22.41
C ILE A 218 25.32 -7.53 -21.00
N SER A 219 24.10 -7.14 -20.69
CA SER A 219 23.47 -7.45 -19.41
C SER A 219 22.01 -7.84 -19.62
N ALA A 220 21.54 -8.79 -18.81
CA ALA A 220 20.14 -9.16 -18.73
C ALA A 220 19.72 -9.18 -17.26
N SER A 221 18.51 -8.70 -16.95
CA SER A 221 17.93 -8.75 -15.62
C SER A 221 16.45 -9.12 -15.69
N VAL A 222 15.99 -9.82 -14.66
CA VAL A 222 14.58 -10.13 -14.44
C VAL A 222 14.18 -9.62 -13.07
N SER A 223 13.00 -9.01 -12.99
CA SER A 223 12.41 -8.54 -11.73
C SER A 223 11.02 -9.13 -11.59
N ILE A 224 10.76 -9.79 -10.46
CA ILE A 224 9.46 -10.28 -10.03
C ILE A 224 9.26 -9.73 -8.61
N PRO A 225 8.08 -9.16 -8.29
CA PRO A 225 7.80 -8.68 -6.94
C PRO A 225 7.97 -9.76 -5.86
#